data_AF-A0A1B9LY31-F1
#
_entry.id   AF-A0A1B9LY31-F1
#
_cell.length_a   1.000
_cell.length_b   1.000
_cell.length_c   1.000
_cell.angle_alpha   90.00
_cell.angle_beta   90.00
_cell.angle_gamma   90.00
#
_symmetry.space_group_name_H-M   'P 1'
#
loop_
_entity.id
_entity.type
_entity.pdbx_description
1 polymer ?
#
loop_
_entity_poly.entity_id
_entity_poly.type
_entity_poly.pdbx_seq_one_letter_code
_entity_poly.pdbx_strand_id
1 'polypeptide(L)'
;MIRFKFFPICILLISLFSFAEDKNKDPNNILYEFKGYSKKTSSYHSLKDFFSDNNQVYDKKNPLNALFDPDTPLLSMVEHRKPYTGKAILFKKLPLDNNLNVFLFAYWDHNDQDSYYNLPTLELQIFDKSNQLISKMIVVDGAQAECSINKKTRIYKNKKFEIIESEYCIDIETDKLMTEQHKVSYYFIDDKGNINFE
;
A
#
# COMPACT_ATOMS: atom_id res chain seq x y z
N MET A 1 -75.39 9.46 13.40
CA MET A 1 -74.24 9.81 12.53
C MET A 1 -73.01 10.01 13.41
N ILE A 2 -72.18 8.98 13.56
CA ILE A 2 -70.99 8.99 14.40
C ILE A 2 -69.77 9.14 13.48
N ARG A 3 -69.00 10.22 13.64
CA ARG A 3 -67.79 10.49 12.86
C ARG A 3 -66.62 9.69 13.44
N PHE A 4 -66.13 8.72 12.68
CA PHE A 4 -64.85 8.07 12.96
C PHE A 4 -63.70 9.06 12.70
N LYS A 5 -62.88 9.32 13.73
CA LYS A 5 -61.60 10.01 13.57
C LYS A 5 -60.54 8.97 13.24
N PHE A 6 -59.98 9.04 12.03
CA PHE A 6 -58.78 8.33 11.64
C PHE A 6 -57.58 8.89 12.41
N PHE A 7 -56.90 8.05 13.18
CA PHE A 7 -55.55 8.33 13.68
C PHE A 7 -54.54 7.77 12.68
N PRO A 8 -53.59 8.56 12.15
CA PRO A 8 -52.50 8.01 11.36
C PRO A 8 -51.44 7.45 12.32
N ILE A 9 -51.20 6.14 12.24
CA ILE A 9 -50.05 5.51 12.86
C ILE A 9 -48.83 5.91 12.02
N CYS A 10 -48.07 6.90 12.49
CA CYS A 10 -46.73 7.16 11.98
C CYS A 10 -45.85 5.96 12.33
N ILE A 11 -45.62 5.07 11.36
CA ILE A 11 -44.56 4.08 11.42
C ILE A 11 -43.25 4.86 11.28
N LEU A 12 -42.64 5.16 12.42
CA LEU A 12 -41.28 5.68 12.50
C LEU A 12 -40.34 4.54 12.10
N LEU A 13 -40.07 4.43 10.80
CA LEU A 13 -38.95 3.67 10.26
C LEU A 13 -37.67 4.38 10.68
N ILE A 14 -37.24 4.10 11.91
CA ILE A 14 -35.87 4.39 12.34
C ILE A 14 -35.00 3.43 11.53
N SER A 15 -34.51 3.91 10.40
CA SER A 15 -33.38 3.29 9.71
C SER A 15 -32.19 3.37 10.66
N LEU A 16 -31.95 2.29 11.40
CA LEU A 16 -30.68 2.02 12.04
C LEU A 16 -29.65 1.79 10.93
N PHE A 17 -29.25 2.86 10.24
CA PHE A 17 -27.91 2.91 9.68
C PHE A 17 -26.98 2.96 10.88
N SER A 18 -26.62 1.77 11.36
CA SER A 18 -25.43 1.59 12.16
C SER A 18 -24.27 2.07 11.29
N PHE A 19 -23.90 3.35 11.43
CA PHE A 19 -22.54 3.77 11.21
C PHE A 19 -21.72 2.99 12.24
N ALA A 20 -21.34 1.76 11.89
CA ALA A 20 -20.17 1.15 12.47
C ALA A 20 -19.02 2.07 12.06
N GLU A 21 -18.76 3.04 12.93
CA GLU A 21 -17.57 3.86 12.88
C GLU A 21 -16.39 2.89 12.77
N ASP A 22 -15.72 2.93 11.62
CA ASP A 22 -14.69 1.96 11.24
C ASP A 22 -13.52 2.09 12.21
N LYS A 23 -13.56 1.30 13.30
CA LYS A 23 -12.58 1.28 14.40
C LYS A 23 -11.15 0.97 13.92
N ASN A 24 -10.95 0.70 12.63
CA ASN A 24 -9.63 0.56 12.01
C ASN A 24 -8.87 1.86 11.82
N LYS A 25 -9.52 3.04 11.90
CA LYS A 25 -8.86 4.33 11.66
C LYS A 25 -8.22 4.97 12.91
N ASP A 26 -8.18 4.26 14.04
CA ASP A 26 -7.41 4.69 15.21
C ASP A 26 -5.91 4.69 14.85
N PRO A 27 -5.22 5.85 14.89
CA PRO A 27 -3.78 5.92 14.63
C PRO A 27 -2.96 4.97 15.50
N ASN A 28 -3.45 4.63 16.69
CA ASN A 28 -2.78 3.71 17.62
C ASN A 28 -2.73 2.26 17.12
N ASN A 29 -3.52 1.92 16.09
CA ASN A 29 -3.56 0.60 15.47
C ASN A 29 -2.63 0.47 14.26
N ILE A 30 -1.97 1.55 13.82
CA ILE A 30 -1.02 1.51 12.71
C ILE A 30 0.29 0.86 13.19
N LEU A 31 0.69 -0.22 12.53
CA LEU A 31 1.97 -0.90 12.74
C LEU A 31 3.07 -0.23 11.90
N TYR A 32 2.73 0.20 10.68
CA TYR A 32 3.63 0.91 9.79
C TYR A 32 2.85 1.80 8.82
N GLU A 33 3.39 2.97 8.50
CA GLU A 33 2.89 3.85 7.46
C GLU A 33 4.04 4.30 6.57
N PHE A 34 3.94 4.01 5.27
CA PHE A 34 4.68 4.74 4.25
C PHE A 34 3.85 5.95 3.83
N LYS A 35 4.39 7.15 4.01
CA LYS A 35 3.62 8.40 3.85
C LYS A 35 3.47 8.87 2.39
N GLY A 36 4.05 8.15 1.44
CA GLY A 36 4.20 8.59 0.06
C GLY A 36 5.54 9.27 -0.17
N TYR A 37 5.88 9.45 -1.44
CA TYR A 37 7.05 10.22 -1.85
C TYR A 37 6.88 11.70 -1.53
N SER A 38 7.98 12.35 -1.14
CA SER A 38 8.01 13.80 -0.99
C SER A 38 7.75 14.46 -2.35
N LYS A 39 6.96 15.54 -2.39
CA LYS A 39 6.74 16.34 -3.61
C LYS A 39 8.05 16.90 -4.22
N LYS A 40 9.15 16.87 -3.46
CA LYS A 40 10.48 17.36 -3.86
C LYS A 40 11.43 16.27 -4.32
N THR A 41 11.02 15.00 -4.43
CA THR A 41 11.92 13.98 -4.97
C THR A 41 12.34 14.38 -6.37
N SER A 42 13.62 14.69 -6.54
CA SER A 42 14.25 15.03 -7.81
C SER A 42 14.24 13.84 -8.75
N SER A 43 14.43 14.11 -10.05
CA SER A 43 14.55 13.11 -11.13
C SER A 43 15.61 12.02 -10.88
N TYR A 44 16.53 12.23 -9.94
CA TYR A 44 17.39 11.17 -9.41
C TYR A 44 17.12 10.99 -7.92
N HIS A 45 16.44 9.91 -7.55
CA HIS A 45 16.20 9.54 -6.16
C HIS A 45 16.73 8.13 -5.92
N SER A 46 17.92 8.02 -5.32
CA SER A 46 18.57 6.73 -5.15
C SER A 46 17.86 5.89 -4.09
N LEU A 47 18.05 4.56 -4.15
CA LEU A 47 17.56 3.67 -3.10
C LEU A 47 18.14 4.03 -1.72
N LYS A 48 19.35 4.61 -1.63
CA LYS A 48 19.92 5.02 -0.35
C LYS A 48 19.23 6.27 0.21
N ASP A 49 18.90 7.23 -0.66
CA ASP A 49 18.17 8.44 -0.27
C ASP A 49 16.77 8.09 0.21
N PHE A 50 16.11 7.14 -0.48
CA PHE A 50 14.81 6.62 -0.07
C PHE A 50 14.81 6.04 1.34
N PHE A 51 15.83 5.27 1.70
CA PHE A 51 15.96 4.77 3.08
C PHE A 51 16.18 5.93 4.07
N SER A 52 17.05 6.88 3.73
CA SER A 52 17.32 8.05 4.57
C SER A 52 16.07 8.89 4.84
N ASP A 53 15.30 9.21 3.80
CA ASP A 53 14.06 10.00 3.89
C ASP A 53 12.99 9.33 4.75
N ASN A 54 13.04 8.01 4.85
CA ASN A 54 12.13 7.21 5.67
C ASN A 54 12.74 6.77 7.02
N ASN A 55 13.88 7.35 7.41
CA ASN A 55 14.62 7.02 8.64
C ASN A 55 14.88 5.51 8.79
N GLN A 56 15.22 4.83 7.69
CA GLN A 56 15.62 3.43 7.67
C GLN A 56 17.12 3.30 7.37
N VAL A 57 17.72 2.21 7.86
CA VAL A 57 19.14 1.92 7.64
C VAL A 57 19.31 1.16 6.34
N TYR A 58 20.07 1.72 5.41
CA TYR A 58 20.43 1.03 4.17
C TYR A 58 21.59 0.05 4.42
N ASP A 59 21.27 -1.20 4.70
CA ASP A 59 22.25 -2.26 4.98
C ASP A 59 22.29 -3.35 3.90
N LYS A 60 23.29 -3.24 3.01
CA LYS A 60 23.55 -4.24 1.97
C LYS A 60 23.99 -5.61 2.51
N LYS A 61 24.49 -5.67 3.74
CA LYS A 61 25.02 -6.89 4.36
C LYS A 61 24.02 -7.57 5.29
N ASN A 62 22.80 -7.04 5.40
CA ASN A 62 21.76 -7.64 6.21
C ASN A 62 21.46 -9.06 5.69
N PRO A 63 21.59 -10.12 6.51
CA PRO A 63 21.37 -11.50 6.07
C PRO A 63 19.93 -11.76 5.61
N LEU A 64 18.96 -10.98 6.09
CA LEU A 64 17.56 -11.10 5.67
C LEU A 64 17.32 -10.63 4.23
N ASN A 65 18.27 -9.91 3.62
CA ASN A 65 18.22 -9.58 2.19
C ASN A 65 18.19 -10.86 1.32
N ALA A 66 18.77 -11.95 1.80
CA ALA A 66 18.77 -13.24 1.09
C ALA A 66 17.40 -13.93 1.07
N LEU A 67 16.44 -13.47 1.88
CA LEU A 67 15.08 -14.01 1.91
C LEU A 67 14.16 -13.35 0.87
N PHE A 68 14.62 -12.30 0.18
CA PHE A 68 13.84 -11.71 -0.90
C PHE A 68 13.62 -12.73 -2.02
N ASP A 69 12.36 -13.04 -2.29
CA ASP A 69 11.97 -13.99 -3.33
C ASP A 69 11.42 -13.24 -4.56
N PRO A 70 12.15 -13.23 -5.69
CA PRO A 70 11.69 -12.60 -6.93
C PRO A 70 10.66 -13.45 -7.70
N ASP A 71 10.71 -14.78 -7.58
CA ASP A 71 10.08 -15.73 -8.51
C ASP A 71 8.61 -16.06 -8.21
N THR A 72 8.12 -15.68 -7.04
CA THR A 72 6.72 -15.92 -6.68
C THR A 72 5.76 -15.02 -7.50
N PRO A 73 4.57 -15.48 -7.92
CA PRO A 73 3.57 -14.63 -8.57
C PRO A 73 3.09 -13.49 -7.67
N LEU A 74 3.02 -12.26 -8.20
CA LEU A 74 2.50 -11.10 -7.49
C LEU A 74 0.96 -11.08 -7.54
N LEU A 75 0.29 -10.97 -6.38
CA LEU A 75 -1.18 -10.96 -6.30
C LEU A 75 -1.83 -9.68 -6.86
N SER A 76 -1.06 -8.60 -7.01
CA SER A 76 -1.49 -7.40 -7.73
C SER A 76 -0.37 -6.98 -8.68
N MET A 77 -0.43 -7.44 -9.91
CA MET A 77 0.24 -6.70 -10.97
C MET A 77 -0.54 -5.40 -11.15
N VAL A 78 0.15 -4.26 -11.10
CA VAL A 78 -0.22 -3.18 -12.02
C VAL A 78 -0.10 -3.83 -13.39
N GLU A 79 -1.14 -3.76 -14.25
CA GLU A 79 -1.32 -4.56 -15.48
C GLU A 79 -0.11 -4.61 -16.44
N HIS A 80 0.94 -3.82 -16.19
CA HIS A 80 2.12 -3.67 -17.03
C HIS A 80 3.47 -3.99 -16.35
N ARG A 81 3.50 -4.38 -15.06
CA ARG A 81 4.77 -4.69 -14.37
C ARG A 81 5.07 -6.18 -14.29
N LYS A 82 6.18 -6.60 -14.88
CA LYS A 82 6.77 -7.94 -14.68
C LYS A 82 7.29 -8.10 -13.24
N PRO A 83 7.36 -9.34 -12.71
CA PRO A 83 8.05 -9.58 -11.44
C PRO A 83 9.50 -9.08 -11.47
N TYR A 84 9.92 -8.40 -10.40
CA TYR A 84 11.28 -7.93 -10.25
C TYR A 84 12.24 -9.11 -10.04
N THR A 85 13.28 -9.21 -10.85
CA THR A 85 14.26 -10.32 -10.81
C THR A 85 15.60 -9.93 -10.20
N GLY A 86 15.74 -8.70 -9.71
CA GLY A 86 16.96 -8.19 -9.14
C GLY A 86 17.11 -8.47 -7.64
N LYS A 87 18.04 -7.75 -7.00
CA LYS A 87 18.27 -7.82 -5.56
C LYS A 87 17.50 -6.72 -4.86
N ALA A 88 16.81 -7.06 -3.78
CA ALA A 88 16.20 -6.08 -2.90
C ALA A 88 16.95 -5.97 -1.57
N ILE A 89 16.75 -4.84 -0.89
CA ILE A 89 17.29 -4.56 0.44
C ILE A 89 16.14 -4.56 1.43
N LEU A 90 16.28 -5.28 2.53
CA LEU A 90 15.31 -5.26 3.61
C LEU A 90 15.18 -3.83 4.12
N PHE A 91 14.00 -3.26 3.94
CA PHE A 91 13.65 -1.93 4.37
C PHE A 91 13.10 -1.95 5.79
N LYS A 92 12.20 -2.89 6.09
CA LYS A 92 11.62 -3.04 7.43
C LYS A 92 11.11 -4.45 7.68
N LYS A 93 11.31 -4.95 8.90
CA LYS A 93 10.67 -6.16 9.42
C LYS A 93 9.55 -5.78 10.39
N LEU A 94 8.37 -6.35 10.19
CA LEU A 94 7.16 -6.09 10.97
C LEU A 94 6.58 -7.44 11.45
N PRO A 95 6.71 -7.79 12.74
CA PRO A 95 6.02 -8.95 13.28
C PRO A 95 4.52 -8.67 13.30
N LEU A 96 3.72 -9.52 12.63
CA LEU A 96 2.25 -9.41 12.67
C LEU A 96 1.70 -10.13 13.89
N ASP A 97 2.20 -11.33 14.14
CA ASP A 97 1.90 -12.15 15.32
C ASP A 97 3.05 -13.13 15.59
N ASN A 98 2.79 -14.16 16.40
CA ASN A 98 3.79 -15.19 16.76
C ASN A 98 4.18 -16.12 15.59
N ASN A 99 3.39 -16.16 14.53
CA ASN A 99 3.54 -17.08 13.40
C ASN A 99 3.91 -16.37 12.10
N LEU A 100 3.56 -15.09 11.94
CA LEU A 100 3.69 -14.36 10.69
C LEU A 100 4.52 -13.09 10.83
N ASN A 101 5.38 -12.86 9.84
CA ASN A 101 6.14 -11.63 9.69
C ASN A 101 5.86 -11.02 8.31
N VAL A 102 5.78 -9.69 8.27
CA VAL A 102 5.86 -8.92 7.04
C VAL A 102 7.26 -8.34 6.92
N PHE A 103 7.95 -8.64 5.82
CA PHE A 103 9.16 -7.95 5.43
C PHE A 103 8.85 -7.03 4.26
N LEU A 104 9.17 -5.76 4.44
CA LEU A 104 9.17 -4.77 3.37
C LEU A 104 10.56 -4.78 2.75
N PHE A 105 10.63 -5.13 1.47
CA PHE A 105 11.84 -5.08 0.68
C PHE A 105 11.77 -3.87 -0.25
N ALA A 106 12.85 -3.10 -0.29
CA ALA A 106 12.99 -1.96 -1.15
C ALA A 106 14.00 -2.26 -2.27
N TYR A 107 13.62 -1.92 -3.49
CA TYR A 107 14.49 -2.04 -4.65
C TYR A 107 14.20 -0.94 -5.66
N TRP A 108 15.10 -0.83 -6.63
CA TRP A 108 14.88 0.04 -7.78
C TRP A 108 14.84 -0.85 -9.03
N ASP A 109 13.71 -0.82 -9.73
CA ASP A 109 13.57 -1.48 -11.02
C ASP A 109 13.84 -0.47 -12.15
N HIS A 110 15.03 -0.57 -12.73
CA HIS A 110 15.45 0.25 -13.87
C HIS A 110 14.99 -0.31 -15.22
N ASN A 111 14.32 -1.47 -15.22
CA ASN A 111 14.11 -2.29 -16.41
C ASN A 111 12.70 -2.19 -17.01
N ASP A 112 11.90 -1.21 -16.59
CA ASP A 112 10.71 -0.80 -17.34
C ASP A 112 11.16 0.12 -18.48
N GLN A 113 10.82 -0.28 -19.70
CA GLN A 113 11.20 0.38 -20.96
C GLN A 113 10.43 1.68 -21.22
N ASP A 114 9.55 2.08 -20.30
CA ASP A 114 8.82 3.31 -20.43
C ASP A 114 9.67 4.48 -19.92
N SER A 115 9.60 5.60 -20.62
CA SER A 115 10.39 6.83 -20.48
C SER A 115 10.19 7.59 -19.16
N TYR A 116 9.92 6.88 -18.07
CA TYR A 116 9.55 7.42 -16.78
C TYR A 116 10.68 7.32 -15.77
N TYR A 117 10.79 8.34 -14.89
CA TYR A 117 11.66 8.25 -13.73
C TYR A 117 11.00 7.34 -12.71
N ASN A 118 11.35 6.05 -12.75
CA ASN A 118 10.91 5.08 -11.77
C ASN A 118 11.40 5.50 -10.38
N LEU A 119 10.47 5.60 -9.44
CA LEU A 119 10.80 5.73 -8.03
C LEU A 119 11.13 4.34 -7.46
N PRO A 120 11.82 4.29 -6.30
CA PRO A 120 11.97 3.05 -5.56
C PRO A 120 10.63 2.31 -5.37
N THR A 121 10.70 1.01 -5.14
CA THR A 121 9.52 0.17 -4.93
C THR A 121 9.60 -0.42 -3.52
N LEU A 122 8.48 -0.47 -2.79
CA LEU A 122 8.33 -1.32 -1.62
C LEU A 122 7.45 -2.50 -1.96
N GLU A 123 8.06 -3.68 -1.85
CA GLU A 123 7.36 -4.95 -1.94
C GLU A 123 7.18 -5.54 -0.54
N LEU A 124 5.94 -5.84 -0.22
CA LEU A 124 5.55 -6.55 0.98
C LEU A 124 5.63 -8.05 0.70
N GLN A 125 6.42 -8.77 1.50
CA GLN A 125 6.51 -10.22 1.47
C GLN A 125 6.17 -10.78 2.86
N ILE A 126 5.26 -11.74 2.92
CA ILE A 126 4.80 -12.39 4.14
C ILE A 126 5.53 -13.71 4.30
N PHE A 127 6.11 -13.90 5.48
CA PHE A 127 6.86 -15.08 5.86
C PHE A 127 6.25 -15.74 7.10
N ASP A 128 6.32 -17.06 7.15
CA ASP A 128 6.04 -17.81 8.36
C ASP A 128 7.16 -17.65 9.40
N LYS A 129 7.00 -18.28 10.58
CA LYS A 129 7.99 -18.29 11.65
C LYS A 129 9.33 -18.93 11.27
N SER A 130 9.34 -19.75 10.21
CA SER A 130 10.52 -20.45 9.68
C SER A 130 11.20 -19.64 8.58
N ASN A 131 10.71 -18.42 8.29
CA ASN A 131 11.10 -17.59 7.15
C ASN A 131 10.83 -18.23 5.79
N GLN A 132 9.81 -19.08 5.69
CA GLN A 132 9.28 -19.54 4.40
C GLN A 132 8.29 -18.49 3.87
N LEU A 133 8.50 -18.05 2.62
CA LEU A 133 7.58 -17.13 1.95
C LEU A 133 6.20 -17.76 1.77
N ILE A 134 5.15 -16.98 2.02
CA ILE A 134 3.75 -17.38 1.82
C ILE A 134 3.12 -16.58 0.68
N SER A 135 3.18 -15.25 0.75
CA SER A 135 2.54 -14.38 -0.24
C SER A 135 3.27 -13.04 -0.33
N LYS A 136 3.01 -12.29 -1.42
CA LYS A 136 3.65 -11.00 -1.66
C LYS A 136 2.83 -10.06 -2.52
N MET A 137 3.12 -8.76 -2.39
CA MET A 137 2.45 -7.67 -3.09
C MET A 137 3.35 -6.44 -3.19
N ILE A 138 3.35 -5.76 -4.34
CA ILE A 138 3.93 -4.42 -4.45
C ILE A 138 2.95 -3.45 -3.79
N VAL A 139 3.37 -2.82 -2.70
CA VAL A 139 2.52 -1.91 -1.91
C VAL A 139 2.87 -0.44 -2.16
N VAL A 140 4.08 -0.17 -2.62
CA VAL A 140 4.51 1.15 -3.11
C VAL A 140 5.28 0.96 -4.39
N ASP A 141 4.85 1.64 -5.42
CA ASP A 141 5.61 1.96 -6.61
C ASP A 141 5.38 3.44 -6.92
N GLY A 142 6.03 3.93 -7.96
CA GLY A 142 5.80 5.28 -8.43
C GLY A 142 6.59 5.54 -9.69
N ALA A 143 6.03 6.39 -10.53
CA ALA A 143 6.67 6.96 -11.69
C ALA A 143 6.49 8.48 -11.59
N GLN A 144 7.58 9.22 -11.80
CA GLN A 144 7.49 10.66 -12.03
C GLN A 144 7.44 10.89 -13.53
N ALA A 145 6.29 11.39 -13.98
CA ALA A 145 5.98 11.70 -15.37
C ALA A 145 4.91 12.79 -15.43
N GLU A 146 4.48 13.13 -16.66
CA GLU A 146 3.31 13.99 -16.93
C GLU A 146 2.11 13.58 -16.06
N CYS A 147 1.82 12.28 -16.03
CA CYS A 147 0.94 11.63 -15.06
C CYS A 147 1.79 10.90 -14.02
N SER A 148 1.78 11.41 -12.79
CA SER A 148 2.55 10.84 -11.69
C SER A 148 1.62 10.14 -10.71
N ILE A 149 2.03 8.95 -10.25
CA ILE A 149 1.32 8.18 -9.24
C ILE A 149 2.12 8.22 -7.95
N ASN A 150 1.47 8.60 -6.85
CA ASN A 150 2.02 8.51 -5.51
C ASN A 150 1.19 7.52 -4.67
N LYS A 151 1.86 6.51 -4.13
CA LYS A 151 1.24 5.52 -3.27
C LYS A 151 1.61 5.76 -1.82
N LYS A 152 0.60 5.73 -0.96
CA LYS A 152 0.71 5.69 0.49
C LYS A 152 0.21 4.33 0.98
N THR A 153 0.90 3.75 1.94
CA THR A 153 0.53 2.44 2.50
C THR A 153 0.41 2.54 4.01
N ARG A 154 -0.65 1.96 4.57
CA ARG A 154 -0.75 1.75 6.02
C ARG A 154 -0.98 0.28 6.31
N ILE A 155 -0.17 -0.28 7.20
CA ILE A 155 -0.29 -1.64 7.71
C ILE A 155 -0.73 -1.55 9.16
N TYR A 156 -1.78 -2.28 9.51
CA TYR A 156 -2.41 -2.25 10.82
C TYR A 156 -2.06 -3.50 11.64
N LYS A 157 -2.11 -3.37 12.97
CA LYS A 157 -1.83 -4.47 13.91
C LYS A 157 -2.79 -5.67 13.77
N ASN A 158 -3.99 -5.45 13.27
CA ASN A 158 -5.01 -6.49 13.08
C ASN A 158 -4.92 -7.18 11.71
N LYS A 159 -3.71 -7.24 11.12
CA LYS A 159 -3.43 -7.88 9.82
C LYS A 159 -4.15 -7.26 8.62
N LYS A 160 -4.77 -6.09 8.78
CA LYS A 160 -5.29 -5.31 7.65
C LYS A 160 -4.23 -4.36 7.10
N PHE A 161 -4.36 -3.98 5.84
CA PHE A 161 -3.60 -2.88 5.28
C PHE A 161 -4.36 -2.20 4.14
N GLU A 162 -4.01 -0.95 3.86
CA GLU A 162 -4.58 -0.18 2.77
C GLU A 162 -3.48 0.43 1.90
N ILE A 163 -3.80 0.57 0.62
CA ILE A 163 -3.00 1.31 -0.36
C ILE A 163 -3.87 2.47 -0.85
N ILE A 164 -3.38 3.68 -0.63
CA ILE A 164 -3.98 4.92 -1.11
C ILE A 164 -3.15 5.39 -2.28
N GLU A 165 -3.75 5.43 -3.46
CA GLU A 165 -3.14 5.85 -4.71
C GLU A 165 -3.68 7.25 -5.06
N SER A 166 -2.76 8.19 -5.29
CA SER A 166 -3.08 9.52 -5.81
C SER A 166 -2.37 9.69 -7.15
N GLU A 167 -3.14 9.78 -8.23
CA GLU A 167 -2.65 10.07 -9.56
C GLU A 167 -2.92 11.54 -9.90
N TYR A 168 -1.90 12.24 -10.39
CA TYR A 168 -2.01 13.62 -10.84
C TYR A 168 -1.35 13.76 -12.21
N CYS A 169 -2.12 14.25 -13.19
CA CYS A 169 -1.60 14.58 -14.51
C CYS A 169 -1.52 16.10 -14.68
N ILE A 170 -0.37 16.59 -15.11
CA ILE A 170 -0.14 17.99 -15.42
C ILE A 170 0.11 18.16 -16.91
N ASP A 171 -0.29 19.29 -17.49
CA ASP A 171 0.19 19.71 -18.80
C ASP A 171 1.63 20.21 -18.63
N ILE A 172 2.61 19.52 -19.23
CA ILE A 172 4.04 19.85 -19.10
C ILE A 172 4.42 21.19 -19.74
N GLU A 173 3.62 21.73 -20.67
CA GLU A 173 3.89 23.02 -21.31
C GLU A 173 3.40 24.18 -20.44
N THR A 174 2.31 23.97 -19.69
CA THR A 174 1.64 25.02 -18.92
C THR A 174 1.70 24.84 -17.39
N ASP A 175 2.29 23.75 -16.91
CA ASP A 175 2.31 23.29 -15.51
C ASP A 175 0.89 23.21 -14.88
N LYS A 176 -0.14 23.07 -15.72
CA LYS A 176 -1.54 23.09 -15.27
C LYS A 176 -2.02 21.69 -14.94
N LEU A 177 -2.63 21.52 -13.75
CA LEU A 177 -3.31 20.28 -13.40
C LEU A 177 -4.44 19.97 -14.39
N MET A 178 -4.37 18.80 -15.03
CA MET A 178 -5.37 18.30 -15.95
C MET A 178 -6.36 17.38 -15.24
N THR A 179 -5.84 16.39 -14.51
CA THR A 179 -6.63 15.39 -13.81
C THR A 179 -6.01 15.05 -12.46
N GLU A 180 -6.87 14.71 -11.51
CA GLU A 180 -6.48 14.17 -10.22
C GLU A 180 -7.44 13.05 -9.85
N GLN A 181 -6.90 11.87 -9.50
CA GLN A 181 -7.67 10.72 -9.08
C GLN A 181 -7.14 10.18 -7.76
N HIS A 182 -8.06 9.71 -6.92
CA HIS A 182 -7.75 9.09 -5.63
C HIS A 182 -8.45 7.75 -5.53
N LYS A 183 -7.69 6.70 -5.25
CA LYS A 183 -8.19 5.35 -5.04
C LYS A 183 -7.69 4.82 -3.71
N VAL A 184 -8.57 4.15 -2.97
CA VAL A 184 -8.18 3.43 -1.75
C VAL A 184 -8.57 1.97 -1.92
N SER A 185 -7.59 1.09 -1.77
CA SER A 185 -7.77 -0.36 -1.82
C SER A 185 -7.50 -0.93 -0.43
N TYR A 186 -8.39 -1.80 0.06
CA TYR A 186 -8.29 -2.41 1.38
C TYR A 186 -8.01 -3.90 1.25
N TYR A 187 -7.12 -4.40 2.10
CA TYR A 187 -6.66 -5.77 2.09
C TYR A 187 -6.56 -6.31 3.52
N PHE A 188 -6.59 -7.63 3.64
CA PHE A 188 -6.28 -8.32 4.89
C PHE A 188 -5.41 -9.56 4.66
N ILE A 189 -4.63 -9.90 5.68
CA ILE A 189 -3.78 -11.08 5.71
C ILE A 189 -4.46 -12.12 6.60
N ASP A 190 -4.79 -13.28 6.03
CA ASP A 190 -5.42 -14.36 6.78
C ASP A 190 -4.43 -15.04 7.75
N ASP A 191 -4.93 -15.96 8.59
CA ASP A 191 -4.09 -16.68 9.55
C ASP A 191 -3.05 -17.62 8.92
N LYS A 192 -3.19 -17.91 7.63
CA LYS A 192 -2.22 -18.68 6.85
C LYS A 192 -1.18 -17.78 6.18
N GLY A 193 -1.34 -16.45 6.25
CA GLY A 193 -0.47 -15.47 5.63
C GLY A 193 -0.82 -15.11 4.18
N ASN A 194 -2.00 -15.48 3.67
CA ASN A 194 -2.44 -15.08 2.33
C ASN A 194 -3.05 -13.67 2.35
N ILE A 195 -2.71 -12.87 1.34
CA ILE A 195 -3.31 -11.55 1.13
C ILE A 195 -4.63 -11.71 0.38
N ASN A 196 -5.67 -11.06 0.90
CA ASN A 196 -7.00 -11.04 0.32
C ASN A 196 -7.49 -9.60 0.18
N PHE A 197 -8.29 -9.34 -0.85
CA PHE A 197 -9.02 -8.08 -1.03
C PHE A 197 -10.26 -8.08 -0.14
N GLU A 198 -10.58 -6.94 0.48
CA GLU A 198 -11.78 -6.77 1.33
C GLU A 198 -13.03 -6.42 0.52
#